data_AF-A0A0G1RQD5-F1
#
_entry.id   AF-A0A0G1RQD5-F1
#
_cell.length_a   1.000
_cell.length_b   1.000
_cell.length_c   1.000
_cell.angle_alpha   90.00
_cell.angle_beta   90.00
_cell.angle_gamma   90.00
#
_symmetry.space_group_name_H-M   'P 1'
#
loop_
_entity.id
_entity.type
_entity.pdbx_description
1 polymer ?
#
loop_
_entity_poly.entity_id
_entity_poly.type
_entity_poly.pdbx_seq_one_letter_code
_entity_poly.pdbx_strand_id
1 'polypeptide(L)'
;MDGLEKIRKGLYTREQELNGNENTPRVPLFHSEKIESKSSWEQESFSPETPPVEPRNAMSLAKKLFIGSAIFFACAVAFALFVMFRGGNVVSSEKVSVQFAGPLSVAGGEAFNFEVSVRNDNSSQIEAVDLLLEFPEGTRRADNPLTEMRRFREALGAIAPGESLSKKQEAVLFGEEGERLAITATLEYRVRGSNALLKKTARYDVALGTAPLSIAVTGMRETANKSEFSLELEVKSNSTTALRDIIVEADYPFGFAFKNSSPRPTSGERVWALGDLSAGGTRRITLSGIVSGAEGDERVFRFRAGPAQSGGGSSIGTALVSASHAVLLRKPFLALSLIVNGEEGTEFITEKGKTVRVGVAWENNLPAHATDAQIIVRLDGALYDPASVVPDGGGYYRAADNMIVWDRSADGSLATMEPGAHGQKQFSVNVRGPGTGVYALKNPSFGISASISARGPAGASEAGGAIETKTRAEVKLLADLSLSARLARFSGPFTNRGPIPPKVGEETTYTVVWSLSNAFNELSDARVSTTIPSYVRFVGAISPTSERVSYDAVSGTVVWEAGELKAGVGIGGSPREVAFQIALVPASSQAGTVPTLVGEASAEGNDRFTGRSVSSATRSALSTAFSDASFVSGQEVVGK
;
A
#
# COMPACT_ATOMS: atom_id res chain seq x y z
N MET A 1 24.86 -1.40 -46.74
CA MET A 1 24.66 -2.71 -46.08
C MET A 1 23.17 -2.84 -45.86
N ASP A 2 22.38 -3.03 -46.91
CA ASP A 2 22.36 -4.15 -47.86
C ASP A 2 22.02 -5.46 -47.15
N GLY A 3 20.79 -5.91 -47.39
CA GLY A 3 20.18 -7.02 -46.69
C GLY A 3 18.67 -6.92 -46.55
N LEU A 4 17.95 -6.26 -47.48
CA LEU A 4 16.48 -6.37 -47.57
C LEU A 4 15.90 -5.97 -48.95
N GLU A 5 16.73 -5.74 -49.97
CA GLU A 5 16.27 -5.29 -51.30
C GLU A 5 16.32 -6.35 -52.41
N LYS A 6 16.38 -7.63 -52.04
CA LYS A 6 16.20 -8.75 -52.98
C LYS A 6 15.26 -9.78 -52.39
N ILE A 7 13.97 -9.62 -52.67
CA ILE A 7 13.09 -10.61 -53.31
C ILE A 7 11.71 -9.94 -53.46
N ARG A 8 11.71 -8.89 -54.30
CA ARG A 8 10.52 -8.39 -54.98
C ARG A 8 10.27 -9.30 -56.17
N LYS A 9 9.44 -10.34 -56.02
CA LYS A 9 8.68 -10.92 -57.13
C LYS A 9 7.69 -11.98 -56.65
N GLY A 10 6.42 -11.71 -56.93
CA GLY A 10 5.35 -12.70 -56.98
C GLY A 10 4.38 -12.58 -55.82
N LEU A 11 3.26 -11.91 -56.11
CA LEU A 11 1.91 -12.08 -55.53
C LEU A 11 1.26 -10.72 -55.20
N TYR A 12 0.85 -10.02 -56.25
CA TYR A 12 -0.31 -9.14 -56.18
C TYR A 12 -1.55 -10.03 -56.31
N THR A 13 -2.49 -9.98 -55.37
CA THR A 13 -3.91 -9.82 -55.72
C THR A 13 -4.72 -9.35 -54.50
N ARG A 14 -5.48 -8.27 -54.73
CA ARG A 14 -6.78 -7.86 -54.11
C ARG A 14 -6.81 -7.59 -52.60
N GLU A 15 -7.56 -6.61 -52.11
CA GLU A 15 -8.74 -5.92 -52.64
C GLU A 15 -8.88 -4.61 -51.84
N GLN A 16 -9.32 -3.54 -52.49
CA GLN A 16 -9.80 -2.35 -51.79
C GLN A 16 -11.23 -2.09 -52.21
N GLU A 17 -12.00 -1.76 -51.17
CA GLU A 17 -13.41 -1.38 -51.06
C GLU A 17 -13.95 -0.56 -52.24
N LEU A 18 -15.27 -0.64 -52.44
CA LEU A 18 -16.13 0.55 -52.56
C LEU A 18 -17.61 0.17 -52.49
N ASN A 19 -18.28 0.83 -51.54
CA ASN A 19 -19.73 0.88 -51.34
C ASN A 19 -20.38 1.92 -52.27
N GLY A 20 -21.65 1.67 -52.61
CA GLY A 20 -22.65 2.66 -53.07
C GLY A 20 -22.62 2.95 -54.57
N ASN A 21 -23.74 3.04 -55.29
CA ASN A 21 -25.05 3.52 -54.89
C ASN A 21 -26.10 3.07 -55.94
N GLU A 22 -27.29 2.70 -55.48
CA GLU A 22 -28.45 2.38 -56.33
C GLU A 22 -29.10 3.66 -56.89
N ASN A 23 -29.60 3.59 -58.13
CA ASN A 23 -30.88 4.19 -58.50
C ASN A 23 -31.40 3.64 -59.86
N THR A 24 -32.59 3.04 -59.79
CA THR A 24 -33.70 2.76 -60.73
C THR A 24 -33.85 3.60 -62.03
N PRO A 25 -34.79 3.31 -62.98
CA PRO A 25 -35.57 2.09 -63.32
C PRO A 25 -35.78 1.78 -64.85
N ARG A 26 -36.26 0.54 -65.14
CA ARG A 26 -37.13 -0.01 -66.23
C ARG A 26 -37.26 0.61 -67.65
N VAL A 27 -37.29 -0.31 -68.64
CA VAL A 27 -38.14 -0.47 -69.88
C VAL A 27 -37.27 -0.84 -71.13
N PRO A 28 -37.74 -1.71 -72.06
CA PRO A 28 -36.92 -2.60 -72.90
C PRO A 28 -36.81 -2.15 -74.38
N LEU A 29 -36.07 -2.93 -75.19
CA LEU A 29 -36.28 -3.29 -76.61
C LEU A 29 -34.97 -3.31 -77.45
N PHE A 30 -34.57 -4.53 -77.84
CA PHE A 30 -33.96 -4.98 -79.11
C PHE A 30 -32.80 -4.18 -79.77
N HIS A 31 -31.72 -4.88 -80.14
CA HIS A 31 -31.58 -5.43 -81.50
C HIS A 31 -30.41 -6.42 -81.63
N SER A 32 -30.73 -7.51 -82.31
CA SER A 32 -29.85 -8.49 -82.95
C SER A 32 -29.16 -7.93 -84.20
N GLU A 33 -28.00 -8.47 -84.57
CA GLU A 33 -27.74 -9.25 -85.82
C GLU A 33 -26.21 -9.43 -86.04
N LYS A 34 -25.74 -10.69 -86.11
CA LYS A 34 -25.32 -11.50 -87.30
C LYS A 34 -23.92 -11.16 -87.82
N ILE A 35 -23.12 -12.12 -88.28
CA ILE A 35 -23.12 -12.69 -89.66
C ILE A 35 -22.38 -14.04 -89.62
N GLU A 36 -23.08 -15.15 -89.91
CA GLU A 36 -23.12 -15.97 -91.15
C GLU A 36 -22.03 -17.06 -91.27
N SER A 37 -22.50 -18.30 -91.37
CA SER A 37 -22.17 -19.14 -92.53
C SER A 37 -23.46 -19.80 -93.03
N LYS A 38 -23.66 -19.67 -94.33
CA LYS A 38 -24.74 -20.20 -95.20
C LYS A 38 -24.15 -21.44 -95.92
N SER A 39 -24.86 -22.35 -96.58
CA SER A 39 -26.22 -22.36 -97.15
C SER A 39 -26.57 -23.78 -97.63
N SER A 40 -27.86 -24.12 -97.51
CA SER A 40 -28.71 -24.96 -98.38
C SER A 40 -28.37 -26.46 -98.54
N TRP A 41 -29.32 -27.39 -98.61
CA TRP A 41 -30.64 -27.41 -99.27
C TRP A 41 -31.56 -28.36 -98.47
N GLU A 42 -32.78 -27.98 -98.04
CA GLU A 42 -34.06 -27.95 -98.77
C GLU A 42 -34.60 -29.35 -99.19
N GLN A 43 -35.76 -29.69 -98.61
CA GLN A 43 -36.87 -30.61 -99.00
C GLN A 43 -36.54 -31.79 -99.95
N GLU A 44 -36.94 -33.03 -99.68
CA GLU A 44 -38.33 -33.49 -99.58
C GLU A 44 -38.39 -34.95 -99.04
N SER A 45 -39.62 -35.38 -98.71
CA SER A 45 -40.14 -36.67 -98.22
C SER A 45 -39.48 -38.00 -98.64
N PHE A 46 -39.56 -39.02 -97.76
CA PHE A 46 -40.25 -40.32 -97.95
C PHE A 46 -39.81 -41.35 -96.86
N SER A 47 -40.76 -41.90 -96.11
CA SER A 47 -40.63 -43.23 -95.45
C SER A 47 -40.88 -44.33 -96.49
N PRO A 48 -40.70 -45.62 -96.18
CA PRO A 48 -39.66 -46.32 -95.40
C PRO A 48 -39.11 -47.54 -96.19
N GLU A 49 -38.00 -48.18 -95.79
CA GLU A 49 -37.77 -49.62 -96.01
C GLU A 49 -36.49 -50.12 -95.30
N THR A 50 -36.63 -51.09 -94.40
CA THR A 50 -35.62 -52.09 -94.04
C THR A 50 -35.54 -53.14 -95.17
N PRO A 51 -34.46 -53.95 -95.39
CA PRO A 51 -33.62 -54.65 -94.39
C PRO A 51 -32.13 -54.83 -94.85
N PRO A 52 -31.40 -55.91 -94.53
CA PRO A 52 -30.71 -56.23 -93.28
C PRO A 52 -29.17 -56.29 -93.45
N VAL A 53 -28.40 -56.14 -92.36
CA VAL A 53 -27.03 -56.69 -92.29
C VAL A 53 -26.89 -57.48 -91.00
N GLU A 54 -26.67 -58.77 -91.18
CA GLU A 54 -26.48 -59.77 -90.13
C GLU A 54 -25.28 -59.51 -89.21
N PRO A 55 -25.30 -60.08 -88.00
CA PRO A 55 -24.48 -59.66 -86.89
C PRO A 55 -23.09 -60.32 -86.92
N ARG A 56 -22.08 -59.61 -86.42
CA ARG A 56 -20.91 -60.26 -85.84
C ARG A 56 -20.72 -59.86 -84.39
N ASN A 57 -21.14 -60.80 -83.54
CA ASN A 57 -20.85 -60.90 -82.13
C ASN A 57 -19.33 -60.87 -81.88
N ALA A 58 -18.89 -59.86 -81.15
CA ALA A 58 -17.79 -59.99 -80.20
C ALA A 58 -18.03 -58.99 -79.05
N MET A 59 -18.44 -59.49 -77.89
CA MET A 59 -18.37 -58.70 -76.66
C MET A 59 -16.90 -58.36 -76.39
N SER A 60 -16.52 -57.09 -76.58
CA SER A 60 -15.23 -56.55 -76.21
C SER A 60 -14.89 -56.92 -74.75
N LEU A 61 -13.64 -57.33 -74.52
CA LEU A 61 -13.09 -57.75 -73.22
C LEU A 61 -13.42 -56.77 -72.08
N ALA A 62 -13.58 -55.48 -72.41
CA ALA A 62 -13.98 -54.41 -71.50
C ALA A 62 -15.36 -54.64 -70.87
N LYS A 63 -16.34 -55.19 -71.59
CA LYS A 63 -17.70 -55.42 -71.07
C LYS A 63 -17.72 -56.58 -70.06
N LYS A 64 -16.89 -57.61 -70.27
CA LYS A 64 -16.73 -58.74 -69.33
C LYS A 64 -15.97 -58.33 -68.07
N LEU A 65 -14.92 -57.52 -68.20
CA LEU A 65 -14.17 -56.98 -67.06
C LEU A 65 -15.03 -56.03 -66.21
N PHE A 66 -15.82 -55.16 -66.83
CA PHE A 66 -16.71 -54.23 -66.13
C PHE A 66 -17.79 -54.96 -65.31
N ILE A 67 -18.41 -56.00 -65.89
CA ILE A 67 -19.39 -56.83 -65.17
C ILE A 67 -18.72 -57.59 -64.02
N GLY A 68 -17.52 -58.15 -64.25
CA GLY A 68 -16.74 -58.82 -63.21
C GLY A 68 -16.37 -57.90 -62.04
N SER A 69 -15.91 -56.68 -62.33
CA SER A 69 -15.59 -55.68 -61.30
C SER A 69 -16.84 -55.17 -60.57
N ALA A 70 -17.97 -55.02 -61.26
CA ALA A 70 -19.22 -54.60 -60.64
C ALA A 70 -19.76 -55.66 -59.67
N ILE A 71 -19.67 -56.95 -60.03
CA ILE A 71 -20.04 -58.05 -59.14
C ILE A 71 -19.09 -58.13 -57.95
N PHE A 72 -17.77 -58.02 -58.17
CA PHE A 72 -16.80 -58.00 -57.07
C PHE A 72 -17.05 -56.83 -56.12
N PHE A 73 -17.33 -55.63 -56.64
CA PHE A 73 -17.64 -54.46 -55.83
C PHE A 73 -18.95 -54.65 -55.05
N ALA A 74 -19.99 -55.20 -55.67
CA ALA A 74 -21.23 -55.53 -54.98
C ALA A 74 -21.02 -56.57 -53.86
N CYS A 75 -20.22 -57.61 -54.10
CA CYS A 75 -19.86 -58.60 -53.08
C CYS A 75 -18.99 -58.02 -51.96
N ALA A 76 -18.05 -57.13 -52.27
CA ALA A 76 -17.22 -56.45 -51.29
C ALA A 76 -18.06 -55.50 -50.42
N VAL A 77 -19.00 -54.76 -51.02
CA VAL A 77 -19.96 -53.92 -50.29
C VAL A 77 -20.88 -54.78 -49.43
N ALA A 78 -21.41 -55.89 -49.96
CA ALA A 78 -22.24 -56.81 -49.18
C ALA A 78 -21.46 -57.45 -48.02
N PHE A 79 -20.20 -57.81 -48.22
CA PHE A 79 -19.33 -58.34 -47.17
C PHE A 79 -18.97 -57.27 -46.13
N ALA A 80 -18.66 -56.04 -46.56
CA ALA A 80 -18.41 -54.92 -45.66
C ALA A 80 -19.65 -54.59 -44.81
N LEU A 81 -20.83 -54.53 -45.43
CA LEU A 81 -22.10 -54.36 -44.73
C LEU A 81 -22.37 -55.53 -43.78
N PHE A 82 -22.12 -56.77 -44.21
CA PHE A 82 -22.28 -57.96 -43.35
C PHE A 82 -21.34 -57.90 -42.14
N VAL A 83 -20.08 -57.51 -42.30
CA VAL A 83 -19.13 -57.37 -41.19
C VAL A 83 -19.49 -56.20 -40.27
N MET A 84 -19.98 -55.07 -40.81
CA MET A 84 -20.43 -53.93 -40.01
C MET A 84 -21.72 -54.23 -39.22
N PHE A 85 -22.69 -54.92 -39.82
CA PHE A 85 -23.98 -55.22 -39.18
C PHE A 85 -23.95 -56.46 -38.28
N ARG A 86 -22.96 -57.36 -38.42
CA ARG A 86 -22.81 -58.54 -37.55
C ARG A 86 -22.23 -58.19 -36.17
N GLY A 87 -21.92 -56.92 -35.90
CA GLY A 87 -21.62 -56.42 -34.57
C GLY A 87 -20.53 -57.23 -33.89
N GLY A 88 -19.28 -57.08 -34.35
CA GLY A 88 -18.14 -57.52 -33.56
C GLY A 88 -18.26 -56.96 -32.14
N ASN A 89 -18.07 -57.80 -31.13
CA ASN A 89 -18.07 -57.46 -29.70
C ASN A 89 -16.90 -56.47 -29.41
N VAL A 90 -17.03 -55.23 -29.87
CA VAL A 90 -16.09 -54.15 -29.55
C VAL A 90 -16.47 -53.68 -28.16
N VAL A 91 -15.81 -54.28 -27.18
CA VAL A 91 -15.70 -53.78 -25.82
C VAL A 91 -15.11 -52.37 -25.92
N SER A 92 -15.87 -51.35 -25.52
CA SER A 92 -15.48 -49.94 -25.62
C SER A 92 -15.62 -49.26 -24.27
N SER A 93 -14.66 -48.39 -23.95
CA SER A 93 -14.70 -47.53 -22.76
C SER A 93 -15.84 -46.51 -22.79
N GLU A 94 -16.50 -46.33 -23.93
CA GLU A 94 -17.68 -45.48 -24.06
C GLU A 94 -18.94 -46.09 -23.46
N LYS A 95 -19.00 -47.43 -23.33
CA LYS A 95 -20.16 -48.16 -22.80
C LYS A 95 -20.14 -48.33 -21.28
N VAL A 96 -19.27 -47.60 -20.58
CA VAL A 96 -19.35 -47.46 -19.12
C VAL A 96 -19.69 -46.01 -18.81
N SER A 97 -20.79 -45.79 -18.08
CA SER A 97 -21.24 -44.46 -17.67
C SER A 97 -21.05 -44.26 -16.18
N VAL A 98 -20.66 -43.03 -15.81
CA VAL A 98 -20.52 -42.56 -14.43
C VAL A 98 -21.39 -41.32 -14.31
N GLN A 99 -22.38 -41.34 -13.42
CA GLN A 99 -23.35 -40.25 -13.27
C GLN A 99 -23.47 -39.85 -11.81
N PHE A 100 -23.60 -38.55 -11.57
CA PHE A 100 -23.85 -37.99 -10.25
C PHE A 100 -25.33 -37.65 -10.08
N ALA A 101 -25.87 -37.89 -8.89
CA ALA A 101 -27.19 -37.44 -8.47
C ALA A 101 -27.07 -36.74 -7.11
N GLY A 102 -27.51 -35.48 -7.03
CA GLY A 102 -27.42 -34.69 -5.81
C GLY A 102 -27.84 -33.23 -6.03
N PRO A 103 -27.85 -32.41 -4.97
CA PRO A 103 -28.22 -31.00 -5.06
C PRO A 103 -27.18 -30.18 -5.84
N LEU A 104 -27.64 -29.37 -6.79
CA LEU A 104 -26.76 -28.48 -7.57
C LEU A 104 -26.31 -27.23 -6.79
N SER A 105 -26.90 -26.98 -5.63
CA SER A 105 -26.56 -25.89 -4.72
C SER A 105 -26.70 -26.34 -3.27
N VAL A 106 -25.72 -26.02 -2.42
CA VAL A 106 -25.65 -26.42 -1.00
C VAL A 106 -25.19 -25.26 -0.13
N ALA A 107 -25.56 -25.27 1.15
CA ALA A 107 -25.02 -24.31 2.11
C ALA A 107 -23.56 -24.66 2.43
N GLY A 108 -22.66 -23.68 2.42
CA GLY A 108 -21.27 -23.87 2.81
C GLY A 108 -21.16 -24.20 4.30
N GLY A 109 -20.28 -25.13 4.65
CA GLY A 109 -20.08 -25.60 6.01
C GLY A 109 -21.18 -26.52 6.55
N GLU A 110 -22.11 -26.97 5.70
CA GLU A 110 -23.10 -28.00 6.03
C GLU A 110 -22.81 -29.31 5.26
N ALA A 111 -23.21 -30.43 5.85
CA ALA A 111 -23.07 -31.72 5.20
C ALA A 111 -24.16 -31.88 4.12
N PHE A 112 -23.75 -32.29 2.93
CA PHE A 112 -24.68 -32.61 1.85
C PHE A 112 -24.43 -34.02 1.32
N ASN A 113 -25.50 -34.63 0.81
CA ASN A 113 -25.48 -35.98 0.30
C ASN A 113 -25.53 -35.96 -1.23
N PHE A 114 -24.70 -36.77 -1.87
CA PHE A 114 -24.74 -37.04 -3.30
C PHE A 114 -24.49 -38.53 -3.57
N GLU A 115 -24.88 -38.98 -4.75
CA GLU A 115 -24.76 -40.36 -5.18
C GLU A 115 -23.98 -40.42 -6.50
N VAL A 116 -23.04 -41.35 -6.59
CA VAL A 116 -22.30 -41.66 -7.82
C VAL A 116 -22.74 -43.04 -8.28
N SER A 117 -23.31 -43.10 -9.47
CA SER A 117 -23.75 -44.34 -10.10
C SER A 117 -22.84 -44.72 -11.26
N VAL A 118 -22.50 -46.01 -11.34
CA VAL A 118 -21.66 -46.60 -12.37
C VAL A 118 -22.46 -47.69 -13.06
N ARG A 119 -22.68 -47.56 -14.37
CA ARG A 119 -23.42 -48.52 -15.17
C ARG A 119 -22.56 -49.12 -16.27
N ASN A 120 -22.60 -50.45 -16.39
CA ASN A 120 -21.91 -51.18 -17.43
C ASN A 120 -22.85 -51.55 -18.58
N ASP A 121 -22.82 -50.79 -19.67
CA ASP A 121 -23.58 -51.08 -20.89
C ASP A 121 -22.75 -51.88 -21.92
N ASN A 122 -21.59 -52.44 -21.52
CA ASN A 122 -20.89 -53.42 -22.36
C ASN A 122 -21.61 -54.76 -22.35
N SER A 123 -21.41 -55.55 -23.41
CA SER A 123 -21.84 -56.96 -23.47
C SER A 123 -20.98 -57.88 -22.59
N SER A 124 -19.88 -57.37 -22.01
CA SER A 124 -18.93 -58.11 -21.18
C SER A 124 -18.86 -57.49 -19.77
N GLN A 125 -18.65 -58.34 -18.76
CA GLN A 125 -18.47 -57.93 -17.37
C GLN A 125 -17.22 -57.06 -17.23
N ILE A 126 -17.31 -56.00 -16.43
CA ILE A 126 -16.14 -55.24 -15.97
C ILE A 126 -15.72 -55.73 -14.59
N GLU A 127 -14.42 -55.83 -14.38
CA GLU A 127 -13.78 -56.40 -13.20
C GLU A 127 -12.79 -55.41 -12.59
N ALA A 128 -12.49 -55.59 -11.30
CA ALA A 128 -11.59 -54.73 -10.53
C ALA A 128 -11.96 -53.24 -10.64
N VAL A 129 -13.25 -52.94 -10.52
CA VAL A 129 -13.78 -51.57 -10.59
C VAL A 129 -13.43 -50.83 -9.30
N ASP A 130 -12.70 -49.73 -9.44
CA ASP A 130 -12.28 -48.86 -8.35
C ASP A 130 -12.72 -47.41 -8.63
N LEU A 131 -13.46 -46.82 -7.70
CA LEU A 131 -13.99 -45.47 -7.78
C LEU A 131 -13.14 -44.52 -6.93
N LEU A 132 -12.50 -43.55 -7.57
CA LEU A 132 -11.80 -42.45 -6.90
C LEU A 132 -12.63 -41.16 -7.03
N LEU A 133 -13.02 -40.57 -5.91
CA LEU A 133 -13.56 -39.22 -5.83
C LEU A 133 -12.47 -38.26 -5.37
N GLU A 134 -12.30 -37.16 -6.09
CA GLU A 134 -11.44 -36.03 -5.72
C GLU A 134 -12.31 -34.81 -5.45
N PHE A 135 -12.09 -34.18 -4.30
CA PHE A 135 -12.87 -33.06 -3.79
C PHE A 135 -12.05 -31.76 -3.86
N PRO A 136 -12.71 -30.59 -3.89
CA PRO A 136 -12.03 -29.30 -3.82
C PRO A 136 -11.27 -29.15 -2.49
N GLU A 137 -10.27 -28.26 -2.47
CA GLU A 137 -9.53 -27.96 -1.26
C GLU A 137 -10.45 -27.43 -0.15
N GLY A 138 -10.09 -27.70 1.11
CA GLY A 138 -10.90 -27.33 2.26
C GLY A 138 -12.06 -28.28 2.59
N THR A 139 -12.43 -29.21 1.69
CA THR A 139 -13.49 -30.20 1.97
C THR A 139 -13.21 -31.00 3.25
N ARG A 140 -14.23 -31.19 4.09
CA ARG A 140 -14.17 -31.96 5.33
C ARG A 140 -15.10 -33.17 5.29
N ARG A 141 -14.77 -34.19 6.08
CA ARG A 141 -15.68 -35.33 6.28
C ARG A 141 -16.86 -34.92 7.15
N ALA A 142 -18.05 -35.45 6.85
CA ALA A 142 -19.25 -35.17 7.64
C ALA A 142 -19.23 -35.86 9.01
N ASP A 143 -18.64 -37.06 9.12
CA ASP A 143 -18.50 -37.83 10.36
C ASP A 143 -17.46 -37.24 11.32
N ASN A 144 -16.41 -36.62 10.76
CA ASN A 144 -15.38 -35.92 11.51
C ASN A 144 -14.92 -34.67 10.73
N PRO A 145 -15.53 -33.50 11.02
CA PRO A 145 -15.19 -32.24 10.36
C PRO A 145 -13.74 -31.77 10.56
N LEU A 146 -12.97 -32.41 11.47
CA LEU A 146 -11.55 -32.13 11.66
C LEU A 146 -10.65 -32.80 10.60
N THR A 147 -11.20 -33.75 9.84
CA THR A 147 -10.43 -34.52 8.86
C THR A 147 -10.69 -33.98 7.46
N GLU A 148 -9.63 -33.58 6.76
CA GLU A 148 -9.74 -33.20 5.34
C GLU A 148 -10.20 -34.40 4.50
N MET A 149 -11.09 -34.16 3.55
CA MET A 149 -11.56 -35.16 2.60
C MET A 149 -11.18 -34.76 1.18
N ARG A 150 -9.88 -34.73 0.87
CA ARG A 150 -9.42 -34.41 -0.49
C ARG A 150 -9.70 -35.53 -1.49
N ARG A 151 -9.66 -36.79 -1.02
CA ARG A 151 -9.83 -37.99 -1.83
C ARG A 151 -10.61 -39.06 -1.09
N PHE A 152 -11.42 -39.80 -1.83
CA PHE A 152 -12.11 -41.00 -1.35
C PHE A 152 -11.97 -42.09 -2.41
N ARG A 153 -11.58 -43.30 -2.01
CA ARG A 153 -11.41 -44.44 -2.91
C ARG A 153 -12.22 -45.62 -2.40
N GLU A 154 -12.99 -46.25 -3.26
CA GLU A 154 -13.79 -47.44 -2.93
C GLU A 154 -13.78 -48.46 -4.07
N ALA A 155 -13.46 -49.71 -3.72
CA ALA A 155 -13.55 -50.84 -4.64
C ALA A 155 -15.01 -51.30 -4.77
N LEU A 156 -15.57 -51.17 -5.99
CA LEU A 156 -16.95 -51.60 -6.30
C LEU A 156 -17.03 -53.07 -6.71
N GLY A 157 -15.90 -53.72 -6.96
CA GLY A 157 -15.85 -55.13 -7.35
C GLY A 157 -16.05 -55.32 -8.85
N ALA A 158 -16.87 -56.30 -9.23
CA ALA A 158 -17.17 -56.59 -10.63
C ALA A 158 -18.63 -56.23 -10.94
N ILE A 159 -18.88 -55.66 -12.12
CA ILE A 159 -20.20 -55.18 -12.54
C ILE A 159 -20.61 -55.91 -13.82
N ALA A 160 -21.69 -56.68 -13.74
CA ALA A 160 -22.21 -57.49 -14.83
C ALA A 160 -22.73 -56.62 -15.99
N PRO A 161 -22.88 -57.20 -17.21
CA PRO A 161 -23.53 -56.51 -18.32
C PRO A 161 -24.93 -56.00 -17.96
N GLY A 162 -25.20 -54.72 -18.19
CA GLY A 162 -26.45 -54.05 -17.88
C GLY A 162 -26.66 -53.68 -16.40
N GLU A 163 -25.75 -54.10 -15.51
CA GLU A 163 -25.82 -53.79 -14.08
C GLU A 163 -25.38 -52.34 -13.80
N SER A 164 -26.02 -51.74 -12.79
CA SER A 164 -25.70 -50.41 -12.28
C SER A 164 -25.50 -50.49 -10.78
N LEU A 165 -24.36 -49.98 -10.30
CA LEU A 165 -24.07 -49.84 -8.88
C LEU A 165 -24.04 -48.36 -8.50
N SER A 166 -24.62 -48.04 -7.35
CA SER A 166 -24.62 -46.68 -6.80
C SER A 166 -23.92 -46.61 -5.47
N LYS A 167 -23.19 -45.51 -5.23
CA LYS A 167 -22.59 -45.19 -3.94
C LYS A 167 -22.99 -43.81 -3.48
N LYS A 168 -23.56 -43.77 -2.27
CA LYS A 168 -23.89 -42.54 -1.56
C LYS A 168 -22.67 -42.04 -0.81
N GLN A 169 -22.42 -40.76 -0.92
CA GLN A 169 -21.33 -40.08 -0.25
C GLN A 169 -21.82 -38.78 0.37
N GLU A 170 -21.23 -38.45 1.51
CA GLU A 170 -21.47 -37.21 2.23
C GLU A 170 -20.15 -36.42 2.34
N ALA A 171 -20.24 -35.10 2.22
CA ALA A 171 -19.10 -34.20 2.36
C ALA A 171 -19.55 -32.82 2.87
N VAL A 172 -18.64 -32.06 3.46
CA VAL A 172 -18.86 -30.67 3.87
C VAL A 172 -17.94 -29.78 3.04
N LEU A 173 -18.52 -28.88 2.23
CA LEU A 173 -17.80 -27.98 1.34
C LEU A 173 -17.67 -26.58 1.97
N PHE A 174 -16.56 -25.91 1.68
CA PHE A 174 -16.24 -24.57 2.15
C PHE A 174 -15.77 -23.71 0.98
N GLY A 175 -16.15 -22.44 1.00
CA GLY A 175 -15.86 -21.47 -0.06
C GLY A 175 -16.76 -20.25 0.06
N GLU A 176 -16.67 -19.34 -0.91
CA GLU A 176 -17.47 -18.12 -0.95
C GLU A 176 -18.89 -18.39 -1.47
N GLU A 177 -19.84 -17.51 -1.11
CA GLU A 177 -21.20 -17.58 -1.65
C GLU A 177 -21.18 -17.40 -3.18
N GLY A 178 -21.87 -18.28 -3.90
CA GLY A 178 -21.91 -18.33 -5.35
C GLY A 178 -20.74 -19.08 -6.00
N GLU A 179 -19.73 -19.51 -5.23
CA GLU A 179 -18.60 -20.27 -5.76
C GLU A 179 -19.05 -21.64 -6.29
N ARG A 180 -18.53 -22.03 -7.46
CA ARG A 180 -18.80 -23.34 -8.08
C ARG A 180 -17.62 -24.27 -7.84
N LEU A 181 -17.87 -25.29 -7.03
CA LEU A 181 -16.89 -26.28 -6.64
C LEU A 181 -17.09 -27.58 -7.44
N ALA A 182 -15.98 -28.22 -7.81
CA ALA A 182 -15.99 -29.41 -8.66
C ALA A 182 -15.55 -30.66 -7.89
N ILE A 183 -16.38 -31.69 -7.91
CA ILE A 183 -16.04 -33.04 -7.44
C ILE A 183 -15.81 -33.92 -8.67
N THR A 184 -14.66 -34.56 -8.75
CA THR A 184 -14.29 -35.38 -9.90
C THR A 184 -14.31 -36.86 -9.51
N ALA A 185 -15.10 -37.67 -10.22
CA ALA A 185 -15.07 -39.12 -10.12
C ALA A 185 -14.19 -39.68 -11.23
N THR A 186 -13.19 -40.49 -10.87
CA THR A 186 -12.39 -41.29 -11.79
C THR A 186 -12.62 -42.76 -11.49
N LEU A 187 -13.23 -43.46 -12.43
CA LEU A 187 -13.44 -44.90 -12.39
C LEU A 187 -12.29 -45.61 -13.10
N GLU A 188 -11.60 -46.51 -12.42
CA GLU A 188 -10.57 -47.38 -12.99
C GLU A 188 -11.12 -48.81 -13.05
N TYR A 189 -11.06 -49.47 -14.21
CA TYR A 189 -11.61 -50.82 -14.37
C TYR A 189 -10.91 -51.61 -15.48
N ARG A 190 -11.12 -52.93 -15.49
CA ARG A 190 -10.75 -53.83 -16.59
C ARG A 190 -11.98 -54.49 -17.17
N VAL A 191 -11.95 -54.86 -18.44
CA VAL A 191 -13.02 -55.68 -19.02
C VAL A 191 -12.57 -57.14 -19.00
N ARG A 192 -13.46 -58.05 -18.62
CA ARG A 192 -13.18 -59.49 -18.61
C ARG A 192 -12.65 -59.94 -19.98
N GLY A 193 -11.48 -60.58 -19.98
CA GLY A 193 -10.79 -61.03 -21.21
C GLY A 193 -9.82 -59.99 -21.81
N SER A 194 -9.69 -58.80 -21.21
CA SER A 194 -8.70 -57.77 -21.56
C SER A 194 -7.77 -57.48 -20.38
N ASN A 195 -6.48 -57.31 -20.66
CA ASN A 195 -5.50 -56.89 -19.66
C ASN A 195 -5.34 -55.37 -19.56
N ALA A 196 -6.04 -54.59 -20.40
CA ALA A 196 -5.95 -53.13 -20.39
C ALA A 196 -6.70 -52.53 -19.18
N LEU A 197 -6.03 -51.65 -18.44
CA LEU A 197 -6.67 -50.81 -17.43
C LEU A 197 -7.29 -49.59 -18.12
N LEU A 198 -8.60 -49.45 -18.02
CA LEU A 198 -9.37 -48.37 -18.60
C LEU A 198 -9.76 -47.37 -17.51
N LYS A 199 -9.92 -46.10 -17.91
CA LYS A 199 -10.36 -45.02 -17.04
C LYS A 199 -11.57 -44.29 -17.62
N LYS A 200 -12.52 -43.94 -16.77
CA LYS A 200 -13.65 -43.06 -17.11
C LYS A 200 -13.76 -41.97 -16.06
N THR A 201 -13.86 -40.72 -16.50
CA THR A 201 -13.97 -39.57 -15.58
C THR A 201 -15.31 -38.89 -15.77
N ALA A 202 -15.91 -38.45 -14.67
CA ALA A 202 -17.09 -37.60 -14.62
C ALA A 202 -16.86 -36.47 -13.63
N ARG A 203 -17.46 -35.31 -13.90
CA ARG A 203 -17.34 -34.10 -13.07
C ARG A 203 -18.72 -33.70 -12.57
N TYR A 204 -18.77 -33.31 -11.30
CA TYR A 204 -19.96 -32.81 -10.64
C TYR A 204 -19.69 -31.41 -10.09
N ASP A 205 -20.37 -30.42 -10.67
CA ASP A 205 -20.28 -29.04 -10.22
C ASP A 205 -21.43 -28.73 -9.27
N VAL A 206 -21.09 -28.23 -8.08
CA VAL A 206 -22.04 -27.81 -7.05
C VAL A 206 -21.74 -26.36 -6.64
N ALA A 207 -22.77 -25.53 -6.57
CA ALA A 207 -22.65 -24.14 -6.13
C ALA A 207 -22.81 -24.02 -4.61
N LEU A 208 -22.08 -23.11 -3.97
CA LEU A 208 -22.35 -22.72 -2.59
C LEU A 208 -23.45 -21.64 -2.55
N GLY A 209 -24.64 -22.00 -2.06
CA GLY A 209 -25.79 -21.09 -1.99
C GLY A 209 -25.69 -20.06 -0.87
N THR A 210 -24.94 -20.35 0.20
CA THR A 210 -24.69 -19.44 1.33
C THR A 210 -23.28 -19.67 1.88
N ALA A 211 -22.62 -18.61 2.33
CA ALA A 211 -21.32 -18.70 3.00
C ALA A 211 -21.46 -19.13 4.48
N PRO A 212 -20.57 -20.01 4.99
CA PRO A 212 -20.59 -20.45 6.39
C PRO A 212 -20.24 -19.34 7.39
N LEU A 213 -19.70 -18.22 6.90
CA LEU A 213 -19.28 -17.06 7.67
C LEU A 213 -19.82 -15.79 7.00
N SER A 214 -20.14 -14.77 7.79
CA SER A 214 -20.47 -13.42 7.29
C SER A 214 -19.57 -12.37 7.94
N ILE A 215 -19.25 -11.32 7.18
CA ILE A 215 -18.58 -10.11 7.68
C ILE A 215 -19.50 -8.92 7.39
N ALA A 216 -19.93 -8.21 8.42
CA ALA A 216 -20.56 -6.91 8.29
C ALA A 216 -19.53 -5.82 8.61
N VAL A 217 -19.34 -4.86 7.70
CA VAL A 217 -18.44 -3.72 7.91
C VAL A 217 -19.28 -2.47 8.09
N THR A 218 -19.08 -1.77 9.20
CA THR A 218 -19.76 -0.53 9.54
C THR A 218 -18.75 0.59 9.68
N GLY A 219 -19.05 1.75 9.12
CA GLY A 219 -18.22 2.94 9.22
C GLY A 219 -18.73 4.03 8.28
N MET A 220 -18.10 5.21 8.35
CA MET A 220 -18.46 6.31 7.46
C MET A 220 -18.22 5.92 6.00
N ARG A 221 -19.08 6.36 5.08
CA ARG A 221 -18.90 6.16 3.64
C ARG A 221 -18.21 7.34 2.96
N GLU A 222 -18.00 8.40 3.70
CA GLU A 222 -17.38 9.63 3.23
C GLU A 222 -16.46 10.17 4.31
N THR A 223 -15.32 10.75 3.91
CA THR A 223 -14.37 11.34 4.84
C THR A 223 -13.59 12.45 4.17
N ALA A 224 -13.04 13.37 4.97
CA ALA A 224 -12.14 14.40 4.45
C ALA A 224 -10.76 13.80 4.16
N ASN A 225 -9.98 14.46 3.31
CA ASN A 225 -8.60 14.05 3.11
C ASN A 225 -7.79 14.22 4.41
N LYS A 226 -6.99 13.21 4.77
CA LYS A 226 -6.14 13.14 5.97
C LYS A 226 -6.91 13.19 7.30
N SER A 227 -8.22 12.95 7.31
CA SER A 227 -8.96 12.81 8.58
C SER A 227 -8.84 11.42 9.18
N GLU A 228 -8.99 11.35 10.50
CA GLU A 228 -9.11 10.09 11.23
C GLU A 228 -10.41 9.38 10.85
N PHE A 229 -10.29 8.08 10.57
CA PHE A 229 -11.34 7.22 10.07
C PHE A 229 -11.39 5.93 10.89
N SER A 230 -12.59 5.40 11.13
CA SER A 230 -12.80 4.17 11.92
C SER A 230 -13.77 3.23 11.22
N LEU A 231 -13.48 1.93 11.30
CA LEU A 231 -14.34 0.83 10.86
C LEU A 231 -14.60 -0.12 12.02
N GLU A 232 -15.79 -0.69 12.05
CA GLU A 232 -16.15 -1.84 12.87
C GLU A 232 -16.49 -3.02 11.96
N LEU A 233 -15.82 -4.14 12.18
CA LEU A 233 -16.10 -5.41 11.53
C LEU A 233 -16.82 -6.31 12.53
N GLU A 234 -17.95 -6.87 12.13
CA GLU A 234 -18.62 -7.94 12.83
C GLU A 234 -18.52 -9.23 12.01
N VAL A 235 -17.86 -10.24 12.57
CA VAL A 235 -17.68 -11.56 11.94
C VAL A 235 -18.57 -12.56 12.64
N LYS A 236 -19.48 -13.19 11.91
CA LYS A 236 -20.50 -14.09 12.46
C LYS A 236 -20.49 -15.44 11.76
N SER A 237 -20.55 -16.53 12.53
CA SER A 237 -20.75 -17.88 12.01
C SER A 237 -22.21 -18.09 11.62
N ASN A 238 -22.43 -18.48 10.36
CA ASN A 238 -23.73 -18.92 9.85
C ASN A 238 -23.85 -20.46 9.81
N SER A 239 -22.76 -21.19 10.10
CA SER A 239 -22.77 -22.65 10.14
C SER A 239 -23.48 -23.18 11.40
N THR A 240 -24.10 -24.34 11.28
CA THR A 240 -24.63 -25.14 12.40
C THR A 240 -23.54 -25.87 13.19
N THR A 241 -22.31 -25.86 12.69
CA THR A 241 -21.13 -26.45 13.35
C THR A 241 -20.11 -25.39 13.76
N ALA A 242 -19.19 -25.75 14.66
CA ALA A 242 -18.13 -24.83 15.09
C ALA A 242 -17.07 -24.69 13.99
N LEU A 243 -16.78 -23.44 13.63
CA LEU A 243 -15.69 -23.07 12.73
C LEU A 243 -14.43 -22.85 13.56
N ARG A 244 -13.34 -23.53 13.22
CA ARG A 244 -12.10 -23.51 14.02
C ARG A 244 -11.01 -22.65 13.39
N ASP A 245 -10.13 -22.12 14.25
CA ASP A 245 -8.94 -21.34 13.86
C ASP A 245 -9.21 -20.23 12.85
N ILE A 246 -10.31 -19.50 13.04
CA ILE A 246 -10.70 -18.42 12.13
C ILE A 246 -9.78 -17.23 12.32
N ILE A 247 -9.30 -16.70 11.19
CA ILE A 247 -8.57 -15.44 11.12
C ILE A 247 -9.31 -14.48 10.18
N VAL A 248 -9.11 -13.19 10.42
CA VAL A 248 -9.52 -12.11 9.51
C VAL A 248 -8.25 -11.47 8.95
N GLU A 249 -8.23 -11.24 7.66
CA GLU A 249 -7.16 -10.54 6.96
C GLU A 249 -7.74 -9.29 6.27
N ALA A 250 -7.11 -8.14 6.51
CA ALA A 250 -7.41 -6.89 5.83
C ALA A 250 -6.44 -6.64 4.67
N ASP A 251 -6.99 -6.16 3.56
CA ASP A 251 -6.27 -5.53 2.46
C ASP A 251 -6.67 -4.06 2.42
N TYR A 252 -5.74 -3.21 2.84
CA TYR A 252 -5.95 -1.78 2.97
C TYR A 252 -5.71 -1.06 1.63
N PRO A 253 -6.57 -0.10 1.26
CA PRO A 253 -6.35 0.69 0.06
C PRO A 253 -5.07 1.52 0.21
N PHE A 254 -4.44 1.86 -0.93
CA PHE A 254 -3.39 2.88 -0.97
C PHE A 254 -3.87 4.14 -0.23
N GLY A 255 -2.95 4.88 0.40
CA GLY A 255 -3.29 6.11 1.12
C GLY A 255 -3.95 5.93 2.49
N PHE A 256 -4.27 4.70 2.93
CA PHE A 256 -4.65 4.45 4.32
C PHE A 256 -3.42 4.17 5.19
N ALA A 257 -3.32 4.86 6.33
CA ALA A 257 -2.33 4.61 7.36
C ALA A 257 -3.02 4.06 8.62
N PHE A 258 -2.70 2.82 8.99
CA PHE A 258 -3.22 2.19 10.21
C PHE A 258 -2.76 2.95 11.46
N LYS A 259 -3.65 3.12 12.44
CA LYS A 259 -3.33 3.77 13.72
C LYS A 259 -3.49 2.80 14.88
N ASN A 260 -4.64 2.14 15.01
CA ASN A 260 -4.89 1.19 16.09
C ASN A 260 -6.05 0.23 15.76
N SER A 261 -6.16 -0.88 16.51
CA SER A 261 -7.36 -1.72 16.52
C SER A 261 -7.62 -2.36 17.88
N SER A 262 -8.88 -2.74 18.11
CA SER A 262 -9.31 -3.58 19.22
C SER A 262 -10.14 -4.76 18.69
N PRO A 263 -9.71 -6.02 18.86
CA PRO A 263 -8.44 -6.44 19.47
C PRO A 263 -7.22 -5.99 18.66
N ARG A 264 -6.03 -6.05 19.28
CA ARG A 264 -4.77 -5.77 18.57
C ARG A 264 -4.52 -6.83 17.48
N PRO A 265 -3.89 -6.48 16.35
CA PRO A 265 -3.57 -7.45 15.32
C PRO A 265 -2.63 -8.53 15.87
N THR A 266 -2.83 -9.77 15.43
CA THR A 266 -1.99 -10.93 15.79
C THR A 266 -0.70 -10.96 14.95
N SER A 267 -0.73 -10.40 13.74
CA SER A 267 0.44 -10.32 12.85
C SER A 267 0.39 -9.05 12.00
N GLY A 268 1.49 -8.29 12.01
CA GLY A 268 1.59 -6.98 11.37
C GLY A 268 0.50 -6.02 11.83
N GLU A 269 -0.16 -5.38 10.86
CA GLU A 269 -1.26 -4.43 11.09
C GLU A 269 -2.57 -4.86 10.44
N ARG A 270 -2.64 -6.11 9.95
CA ARG A 270 -3.71 -6.55 9.04
C ARG A 270 -4.36 -7.90 9.36
N VAL A 271 -3.86 -8.66 10.32
CA VAL A 271 -4.34 -10.01 10.62
C VAL A 271 -4.83 -10.09 12.06
N TRP A 272 -6.03 -10.64 12.28
CA TRP A 272 -6.58 -10.93 13.61
C TRP A 272 -6.95 -12.39 13.71
N ALA A 273 -6.36 -13.11 14.66
CA ALA A 273 -6.80 -14.44 15.04
C ALA A 273 -8.04 -14.34 15.94
N LEU A 274 -9.17 -14.80 15.43
CA LEU A 274 -10.44 -14.85 16.16
C LEU A 274 -10.60 -16.13 16.98
N GLY A 275 -9.82 -17.16 16.64
CA GLY A 275 -9.89 -18.49 17.22
C GLY A 275 -11.13 -19.25 16.75
N ASP A 276 -11.63 -20.15 17.59
CA ASP A 276 -12.83 -20.93 17.29
C ASP A 276 -14.09 -20.06 17.43
N LEU A 277 -14.95 -20.12 16.41
CA LEU A 277 -16.32 -19.60 16.44
C LEU A 277 -17.32 -20.76 16.55
N SER A 278 -18.09 -20.79 17.63
CA SER A 278 -19.24 -21.69 17.77
C SER A 278 -20.31 -21.40 16.72
N ALA A 279 -21.25 -22.32 16.53
CA ALA A 279 -22.45 -22.09 15.72
C ALA A 279 -23.16 -20.80 16.17
N GLY A 280 -23.46 -19.90 15.23
CA GLY A 280 -24.05 -18.58 15.52
C GLY A 280 -23.15 -17.59 16.28
N GLY A 281 -21.91 -17.95 16.59
CA GLY A 281 -20.99 -17.11 17.36
C GLY A 281 -20.55 -15.87 16.58
N THR A 282 -20.24 -14.79 17.31
CA THR A 282 -19.84 -13.50 16.75
C THR A 282 -18.53 -12.99 17.36
N ARG A 283 -17.74 -12.26 16.57
CA ARG A 283 -16.55 -11.51 16.98
C ARG A 283 -16.55 -10.13 16.37
N ARG A 284 -15.98 -9.15 17.06
CA ARG A 284 -15.89 -7.77 16.58
C ARG A 284 -14.45 -7.29 16.55
N ILE A 285 -14.13 -6.50 15.53
CA ILE A 285 -12.85 -5.80 15.38
C ILE A 285 -13.16 -4.34 15.06
N THR A 286 -12.73 -3.42 15.93
CA THR A 286 -12.75 -1.98 15.62
C THR A 286 -11.34 -1.56 15.22
N LEU A 287 -11.19 -0.90 14.08
CA LEU A 287 -9.90 -0.37 13.61
C LEU A 287 -10.02 1.11 13.28
N SER A 288 -8.95 1.86 13.53
CA SER A 288 -8.83 3.28 13.16
C SER A 288 -7.53 3.57 12.43
N GLY A 289 -7.56 4.63 11.62
CA GLY A 289 -6.42 5.07 10.82
C GLY A 289 -6.67 6.42 10.15
N ILE A 290 -5.79 6.81 9.25
CA ILE A 290 -5.89 8.06 8.47
C ILE A 290 -6.05 7.70 7.00
N VAL A 291 -7.07 8.25 6.34
CA VAL A 291 -7.30 8.06 4.90
C VAL A 291 -6.79 9.27 4.14
N SER A 292 -5.94 9.06 3.13
CA SER A 292 -5.37 10.11 2.29
C SER A 292 -5.60 9.85 0.80
N GLY A 293 -5.84 10.92 0.04
CA GLY A 293 -6.08 10.87 -1.40
C GLY A 293 -6.49 12.22 -1.99
N ALA A 294 -6.90 12.21 -3.26
CA ALA A 294 -7.49 13.36 -3.93
C ALA A 294 -9.00 13.44 -3.66
N GLU A 295 -9.57 14.62 -3.89
CA GLU A 295 -11.03 14.79 -3.85
C GLU A 295 -11.70 13.92 -4.94
N GLY A 296 -12.77 13.23 -4.58
CA GLY A 296 -13.49 12.32 -5.46
C GLY A 296 -12.90 10.91 -5.50
N ASP A 297 -11.74 10.65 -4.88
CA ASP A 297 -11.18 9.31 -4.80
C ASP A 297 -12.05 8.40 -3.93
N GLU A 298 -12.24 7.18 -4.40
CA GLU A 298 -12.87 6.11 -3.63
C GLU A 298 -11.78 5.16 -3.09
N ARG A 299 -11.79 4.92 -1.78
CA ARG A 299 -10.86 4.02 -1.08
C ARG A 299 -11.63 2.80 -0.60
N VAL A 300 -11.28 1.64 -1.15
CA VAL A 300 -11.98 0.38 -0.88
C VAL A 300 -11.15 -0.46 0.08
N PHE A 301 -11.67 -0.65 1.29
CA PHE A 301 -11.16 -1.61 2.25
C PHE A 301 -11.69 -2.99 1.90
N ARG A 302 -10.83 -4.01 1.87
CA ARG A 302 -11.25 -5.40 1.64
C ARG A 302 -10.88 -6.24 2.84
N PHE A 303 -11.77 -7.13 3.22
CA PHE A 303 -11.59 -8.04 4.33
C PHE A 303 -11.94 -9.44 3.88
N ARG A 304 -11.16 -10.42 4.34
CA ARG A 304 -11.37 -11.83 4.09
C ARG A 304 -11.33 -12.57 5.42
N ALA A 305 -12.11 -13.62 5.56
CA ALA A 305 -12.04 -14.47 6.75
C ALA A 305 -12.16 -15.94 6.40
N GLY A 306 -11.46 -16.76 7.16
CA GLY A 306 -11.43 -18.22 7.00
C GLY A 306 -10.44 -18.87 7.95
N PRO A 307 -10.35 -20.20 7.95
CA PRO A 307 -9.38 -20.92 8.76
C PRO A 307 -7.94 -20.55 8.38
N ALA A 308 -7.07 -20.44 9.37
CA ALA A 308 -5.63 -20.27 9.16
C ALA A 308 -5.05 -21.44 8.35
N GLN A 309 -4.05 -21.13 7.51
CA GLN A 309 -3.32 -22.16 6.78
C GLN A 309 -2.60 -23.12 7.76
N SER A 310 -2.62 -24.43 7.46
CA SER A 310 -1.99 -25.46 8.30
C SER A 310 -0.51 -25.13 8.57
N GLY A 311 -0.11 -25.16 9.85
CA GLY A 311 1.23 -24.78 10.31
C GLY A 311 1.31 -23.47 11.12
N GLY A 312 0.17 -22.86 11.46
CA GLY A 312 0.12 -21.65 12.29
C GLY A 312 0.43 -20.36 11.53
N GLY A 313 0.18 -20.35 10.21
CA GLY A 313 0.47 -19.20 9.36
C GLY A 313 -0.43 -17.98 9.62
N SER A 314 0.06 -16.79 9.28
CA SER A 314 -0.71 -15.53 9.28
C SER A 314 -1.55 -15.33 8.00
N SER A 315 -1.80 -16.39 7.24
CA SER A 315 -2.54 -16.38 5.97
C SER A 315 -3.77 -17.27 6.04
N ILE A 316 -4.81 -16.89 5.29
CA ILE A 316 -6.03 -17.67 5.17
C ILE A 316 -5.76 -18.88 4.26
N GLY A 317 -6.09 -20.08 4.72
CA GLY A 317 -5.99 -21.30 3.91
C GLY A 317 -7.09 -21.36 2.85
N THR A 318 -8.35 -21.34 3.28
CA THR A 318 -9.54 -21.28 2.41
C THR A 318 -10.38 -20.08 2.84
N ALA A 319 -10.60 -19.12 1.95
CA ALA A 319 -11.48 -18.00 2.25
C ALA A 319 -12.93 -18.50 2.32
N LEU A 320 -13.61 -18.20 3.42
CA LEU A 320 -15.02 -18.54 3.63
C LEU A 320 -15.95 -17.39 3.29
N VAL A 321 -15.43 -16.15 3.32
CA VAL A 321 -16.17 -14.94 3.04
C VAL A 321 -15.20 -13.79 2.75
N SER A 322 -15.65 -12.88 1.90
CA SER A 322 -15.03 -11.57 1.69
C SER A 322 -16.06 -10.45 1.84
N ALA A 323 -15.62 -9.28 2.30
CA ALA A 323 -16.42 -8.08 2.41
C ALA A 323 -15.59 -6.86 2.04
N SER A 324 -16.24 -5.83 1.50
CA SER A 324 -15.59 -4.57 1.19
C SER A 324 -16.37 -3.38 1.72
N HIS A 325 -15.64 -2.34 2.11
CA HIS A 325 -16.21 -1.06 2.51
C HIS A 325 -15.55 0.05 1.73
N ALA A 326 -16.32 0.79 0.95
CA ALA A 326 -15.83 1.90 0.15
C ALA A 326 -16.05 3.24 0.87
N VAL A 327 -15.06 4.11 0.79
CA VAL A 327 -15.06 5.44 1.39
C VAL A 327 -14.71 6.47 0.33
N LEU A 328 -15.59 7.43 0.10
CA LEU A 328 -15.37 8.53 -0.83
C LEU A 328 -14.68 9.70 -0.11
N LEU A 329 -13.59 10.21 -0.68
CA LEU A 329 -12.96 11.43 -0.18
C LEU A 329 -13.69 12.65 -0.72
N ARG A 330 -14.27 13.45 0.16
CA ARG A 330 -14.87 14.74 -0.19
C ARG A 330 -14.14 15.88 0.52
N LYS A 331 -14.24 17.08 -0.04
CA LYS A 331 -13.96 18.29 0.74
C LYS A 331 -14.95 18.39 1.90
N PRO A 332 -14.49 18.78 3.11
CA PRO A 332 -15.40 19.13 4.18
C PRO A 332 -16.27 20.31 3.74
N PHE A 333 -17.53 20.36 4.18
CA PHE A 333 -18.46 21.44 3.83
C PHE A 333 -17.90 22.84 4.16
N LEU A 334 -17.16 22.95 5.27
CA LEU A 334 -16.29 24.09 5.56
C LEU A 334 -14.85 23.58 5.64
N ALA A 335 -13.97 24.04 4.75
CA ALA A 335 -12.54 23.78 4.89
C ALA A 335 -11.93 24.70 5.95
N LEU A 336 -10.95 24.15 6.67
CA LEU A 336 -10.19 24.85 7.70
C LEU A 336 -8.75 24.33 7.70
N SER A 337 -7.78 25.23 7.55
CA SER A 337 -6.36 24.91 7.60
C SER A 337 -5.59 25.88 8.51
N LEU A 338 -4.49 25.38 9.06
CA LEU A 338 -3.55 26.15 9.87
C LEU A 338 -2.27 26.40 9.09
N ILE A 339 -1.86 27.66 9.06
CA ILE A 339 -0.65 28.13 8.39
C ILE A 339 0.25 28.71 9.47
N VAL A 340 1.37 28.06 9.81
CA VAL A 340 2.27 28.53 10.86
C VAL A 340 3.55 29.04 10.22
N ASN A 341 3.90 30.29 10.48
CA ASN A 341 5.05 31.00 9.89
C ASN A 341 5.09 30.95 8.35
N GLY A 342 3.93 30.89 7.71
CA GLY A 342 3.80 30.82 6.24
C GLY A 342 3.83 29.40 5.65
N GLU A 343 3.98 28.37 6.49
CA GLU A 343 3.95 26.97 6.07
C GLU A 343 2.60 26.32 6.44
N GLU A 344 2.05 25.50 5.56
CA GLU A 344 0.88 24.64 5.86
C GLU A 344 1.33 23.27 6.37
N GLY A 345 0.62 22.73 7.37
CA GLY A 345 0.98 21.45 7.96
C GLY A 345 0.31 21.19 9.30
N THR A 346 0.63 20.03 9.88
CA THR A 346 0.14 19.61 11.21
C THR A 346 1.25 19.64 12.26
N GLU A 347 2.51 19.76 11.84
CA GLU A 347 3.67 19.87 12.72
C GLU A 347 4.58 20.99 12.24
N PHE A 348 5.01 21.83 13.18
CA PHE A 348 5.86 22.98 12.92
C PHE A 348 6.98 23.05 13.95
N ILE A 349 8.09 23.71 13.60
CA ILE A 349 9.25 23.86 14.48
C ILE A 349 9.55 25.34 14.67
N THR A 350 9.83 25.72 15.91
CA THR A 350 10.18 27.10 16.27
C THR A 350 11.34 27.11 17.29
N GLU A 351 11.99 28.25 17.42
CA GLU A 351 13.04 28.49 18.42
C GLU A 351 12.49 29.27 19.62
N LYS A 352 13.17 29.14 20.76
CA LYS A 352 12.87 29.94 21.96
C LYS A 352 13.07 31.43 21.68
N GLY A 353 12.18 32.25 22.22
CA GLY A 353 12.22 33.71 22.09
C GLY A 353 11.68 34.23 20.75
N LYS A 354 11.28 33.36 19.82
CA LYS A 354 10.66 33.77 18.56
C LYS A 354 9.16 34.03 18.72
N THR A 355 8.63 34.88 17.85
CA THR A 355 7.19 35.04 17.65
C THR A 355 6.72 34.05 16.59
N VAL A 356 5.71 33.25 16.93
CA VAL A 356 5.01 32.36 15.99
C VAL A 356 3.82 33.12 15.43
N ARG A 357 3.71 33.18 14.11
CA ARG A 357 2.55 33.75 13.40
C ARG A 357 1.68 32.62 12.88
N VAL A 358 0.40 32.63 13.22
CA VAL A 358 -0.54 31.56 12.87
C VAL A 358 -1.69 32.15 12.07
N GLY A 359 -1.81 31.68 10.82
CA GLY A 359 -2.96 31.87 9.96
C GLY A 359 -3.98 30.74 10.13
N VAL A 360 -5.26 31.10 10.11
CA VAL A 360 -6.41 30.20 10.14
C VAL A 360 -7.19 30.49 8.87
N ALA A 361 -6.94 29.70 7.82
CA ALA A 361 -7.63 29.84 6.54
C ALA A 361 -8.89 28.98 6.53
N TRP A 362 -9.95 29.50 5.94
CA TRP A 362 -11.25 28.84 5.84
C TRP A 362 -11.85 29.03 4.46
N GLU A 363 -12.68 28.08 4.03
CA GLU A 363 -13.41 28.13 2.77
C GLU A 363 -14.77 27.43 2.90
N ASN A 364 -15.80 28.01 2.31
CA ASN A 364 -17.12 27.40 2.20
C ASN A 364 -17.21 26.54 0.94
N ASN A 365 -17.16 25.22 1.09
CA ASN A 365 -17.28 24.26 -0.02
C ASN A 365 -18.73 23.84 -0.30
N LEU A 366 -19.72 24.38 0.43
CA LEU A 366 -21.12 24.12 0.13
C LEU A 366 -21.52 24.78 -1.20
N PRO A 367 -22.42 24.16 -1.98
CA PRO A 367 -23.06 24.81 -3.13
C PRO A 367 -24.10 25.87 -2.71
N ALA A 368 -24.21 26.17 -1.41
CA ALA A 368 -25.15 27.11 -0.81
C ALA A 368 -24.42 28.01 0.21
N HIS A 369 -25.04 29.13 0.57
CA HIS A 369 -24.49 30.00 1.60
C HIS A 369 -24.53 29.33 2.98
N ALA A 370 -23.53 29.61 3.79
CA ALA A 370 -23.49 29.29 5.21
C ALA A 370 -23.59 30.58 6.03
N THR A 371 -24.27 30.55 7.17
CA THR A 371 -24.54 31.74 8.00
C THR A 371 -24.02 31.58 9.42
N ASP A 372 -23.75 32.71 10.06
CA ASP A 372 -23.31 32.81 11.46
C ASP A 372 -22.11 31.92 11.76
N ALA A 373 -21.08 32.05 10.92
CA ALA A 373 -19.82 31.38 11.12
C ALA A 373 -19.10 31.91 12.35
N GLN A 374 -18.49 30.99 13.11
CA GLN A 374 -17.64 31.28 14.25
C GLN A 374 -16.37 30.44 14.13
N ILE A 375 -15.23 31.11 14.20
CA ILE A 375 -13.90 30.50 14.24
C ILE A 375 -13.40 30.60 15.67
N ILE A 376 -13.03 29.46 16.25
CA ILE A 376 -12.44 29.36 17.59
C ILE A 376 -11.06 28.75 17.46
N VAL A 377 -10.07 29.38 18.07
CA VAL A 377 -8.74 28.79 18.26
C VAL A 377 -8.49 28.61 19.75
N ARG A 378 -7.94 27.46 20.14
CA ARG A 378 -7.45 27.15 21.48
C ARG A 378 -5.97 26.82 21.43
N LEU A 379 -5.23 27.42 22.36
CA LEU A 379 -3.82 27.14 22.57
C LEU A 379 -3.65 26.23 23.78
N ASP A 380 -2.94 25.12 23.60
CA ASP A 380 -2.68 24.12 24.64
C ASP A 380 -1.18 24.07 24.96
N GLY A 381 -0.81 23.95 26.24
CA GLY A 381 0.58 23.80 26.68
C GLY A 381 1.16 25.04 27.35
N ALA A 382 2.45 24.99 27.71
CA ALA A 382 3.10 25.97 28.58
C ALA A 382 4.33 26.67 27.98
N LEU A 383 4.54 26.55 26.66
CA LEU A 383 5.74 27.08 25.98
C LEU A 383 5.57 28.48 25.40
N TYR A 384 4.33 28.95 25.31
CA TYR A 384 4.00 30.27 24.84
C TYR A 384 3.67 31.20 26.01
N ASP A 385 3.80 32.50 25.82
CA ASP A 385 3.34 33.49 26.77
C ASP A 385 1.88 33.87 26.49
N PRO A 386 0.91 33.51 27.36
CA PRO A 386 -0.49 33.86 27.13
C PRO A 386 -0.73 35.37 27.03
N ALA A 387 0.10 36.20 27.68
CA ALA A 387 -0.04 37.66 27.61
C ALA A 387 0.43 38.24 26.26
N SER A 388 1.15 37.46 25.46
CA SER A 388 1.67 37.86 24.15
C SER A 388 0.78 37.49 22.97
N VAL A 389 -0.37 36.85 23.22
CA VAL A 389 -1.31 36.47 22.17
C VAL A 389 -2.01 37.70 21.64
N VAL A 390 -1.74 38.04 20.37
CA VAL A 390 -2.33 39.19 19.67
C VAL A 390 -3.08 38.69 18.44
N PRO A 391 -4.41 38.59 18.50
CA PRO A 391 -5.23 38.31 17.34
C PRO A 391 -5.46 39.54 16.46
N ASP A 392 -5.45 39.34 15.15
CA ASP A 392 -5.75 40.36 14.16
C ASP A 392 -7.20 40.24 13.65
N GLY A 393 -7.65 41.25 12.90
CA GLY A 393 -8.93 41.18 12.17
C GLY A 393 -10.17 41.04 13.06
N GLY A 394 -10.15 41.72 14.22
CA GLY A 394 -11.28 41.81 15.16
C GLY A 394 -11.39 40.67 16.17
N GLY A 395 -10.42 39.74 16.22
CA GLY A 395 -10.46 38.59 17.12
C GLY A 395 -10.40 38.99 18.59
N TYR A 396 -11.18 38.32 19.43
CA TYR A 396 -11.15 38.53 20.87
C TYR A 396 -10.42 37.37 21.55
N TYR A 397 -9.31 37.68 22.24
CA TYR A 397 -8.55 36.69 23.01
C TYR A 397 -8.99 36.68 24.47
N ARG A 398 -9.38 35.49 24.94
CA ARG A 398 -9.76 35.21 26.33
C ARG A 398 -8.63 34.43 26.99
N ALA A 399 -7.83 35.13 27.79
CA ALA A 399 -6.69 34.52 28.49
C ALA A 399 -7.10 33.48 29.56
N ALA A 400 -8.33 33.53 30.07
CA ALA A 400 -8.81 32.60 31.10
C ALA A 400 -8.95 31.15 30.59
N ASP A 401 -9.24 30.97 29.30
CA ASP A 401 -9.43 29.66 28.66
C ASP A 401 -8.56 29.49 27.39
N ASN A 402 -7.53 30.34 27.23
CA ASN A 402 -6.57 30.33 26.11
C ASN A 402 -7.25 30.30 24.73
N MET A 403 -8.34 31.06 24.59
CA MET A 403 -9.24 30.95 23.45
C MET A 403 -9.32 32.26 22.66
N ILE A 404 -9.17 32.17 21.34
CA ILE A 404 -9.41 33.28 20.42
C ILE A 404 -10.71 33.01 19.68
N VAL A 405 -11.56 34.04 19.55
CA VAL A 405 -12.85 33.95 18.85
C VAL A 405 -12.93 35.01 17.77
N TRP A 406 -13.28 34.58 16.55
CA TRP A 406 -13.80 35.43 15.50
C TRP A 406 -15.23 34.99 15.16
N ASP A 407 -16.15 35.94 15.15
CA ASP A 407 -17.54 35.74 14.73
C ASP A 407 -17.98 36.91 13.85
N ARG A 408 -19.28 36.97 13.52
CA ARG A 408 -19.86 38.06 12.72
C ARG A 408 -19.66 39.47 13.28
N SER A 409 -19.42 39.62 14.58
CA SER A 409 -19.13 40.92 15.20
C SER A 409 -17.68 41.35 14.98
N ALA A 410 -16.77 40.38 14.89
CA ALA A 410 -15.37 40.60 14.54
C ALA A 410 -15.18 40.82 13.03
N ASP A 411 -15.92 40.08 12.20
CA ASP A 411 -15.83 40.15 10.74
C ASP A 411 -17.19 39.89 10.08
N GLY A 412 -17.72 40.88 9.37
CA GLY A 412 -19.00 40.79 8.68
C GLY A 412 -19.06 39.69 7.61
N SER A 413 -17.92 39.25 7.05
CA SER A 413 -17.88 38.13 6.09
C SER A 413 -18.26 36.78 6.73
N LEU A 414 -18.16 36.66 8.05
CA LEU A 414 -18.60 35.47 8.79
C LEU A 414 -20.12 35.47 9.05
N ALA A 415 -20.83 36.57 8.80
CA ALA A 415 -22.28 36.60 8.93
C ALA A 415 -22.95 35.74 7.85
N THR A 416 -22.48 35.86 6.61
CA THR A 416 -22.93 35.10 5.45
C THR A 416 -21.73 34.78 4.56
N MET A 417 -21.41 33.49 4.44
CA MET A 417 -20.35 32.97 3.58
C MET A 417 -21.00 32.40 2.32
N GLU A 418 -20.83 33.07 1.18
CA GLU A 418 -21.31 32.57 -0.11
C GLU A 418 -20.62 31.26 -0.52
N PRO A 419 -21.19 30.46 -1.45
CA PRO A 419 -20.51 29.31 -2.04
C PRO A 419 -19.12 29.69 -2.56
N GLY A 420 -18.07 28.98 -2.15
CA GLY A 420 -16.68 29.25 -2.51
C GLY A 420 -16.05 30.48 -1.82
N ALA A 421 -16.79 31.15 -0.92
CA ALA A 421 -16.21 32.21 -0.11
C ALA A 421 -15.09 31.65 0.77
N HIS A 422 -13.97 32.36 0.83
CA HIS A 422 -12.81 31.98 1.61
C HIS A 422 -12.22 33.20 2.29
N GLY A 423 -11.44 32.96 3.34
CA GLY A 423 -10.77 34.01 4.08
C GLY A 423 -9.70 33.45 5.00
N GLN A 424 -8.96 34.37 5.62
CA GLN A 424 -7.91 34.02 6.56
C GLN A 424 -7.97 34.94 7.77
N LYS A 425 -7.90 34.35 8.95
CA LYS A 425 -7.64 35.04 10.21
C LYS A 425 -6.22 34.80 10.67
N GLN A 426 -5.69 35.68 11.48
CA GLN A 426 -4.31 35.58 11.94
C GLN A 426 -4.19 35.98 13.40
N PHE A 427 -3.26 35.36 14.10
CA PHE A 427 -2.76 35.85 15.37
C PHE A 427 -1.26 35.60 15.48
N SER A 428 -0.64 36.27 16.44
CA SER A 428 0.75 36.02 16.81
C SER A 428 0.87 35.68 18.29
N VAL A 429 1.91 34.91 18.63
CA VAL A 429 2.22 34.53 20.01
C VAL A 429 3.72 34.37 20.19
N ASN A 430 4.27 34.86 21.31
CA ASN A 430 5.67 34.70 21.64
C ASN A 430 5.95 33.38 22.34
N VAL A 431 7.03 32.73 21.93
CA VAL A 431 7.54 31.49 22.53
C VAL A 431 8.47 31.87 23.66
N ARG A 432 8.01 31.70 24.90
CA ARG A 432 8.79 32.04 26.11
C ARG A 432 9.85 30.97 26.40
N GLY A 433 9.59 29.72 26.00
CA GLY A 433 10.27 28.56 26.56
C GLY A 433 9.93 28.40 28.05
N PRO A 434 10.31 27.29 28.69
CA PRO A 434 10.10 27.13 30.13
C PRO A 434 10.82 28.20 30.96
N GLY A 435 10.17 28.61 32.05
CA GLY A 435 10.68 29.61 32.97
C GLY A 435 11.97 29.18 33.69
N THR A 436 12.71 30.17 34.20
CA THR A 436 13.88 29.99 35.06
C THR A 436 13.50 29.24 36.34
N GLY A 437 13.65 27.92 36.35
CA GLY A 437 13.26 27.05 37.47
C GLY A 437 12.65 25.72 37.04
N VAL A 438 12.19 25.59 35.79
CA VAL A 438 11.79 24.30 35.23
C VAL A 438 13.03 23.65 34.61
N TYR A 439 13.58 22.68 35.31
CA TYR A 439 14.72 21.90 34.86
C TYR A 439 14.31 21.05 33.65
N ALA A 440 14.87 21.37 32.48
CA ALA A 440 14.90 20.54 31.27
C ALA A 440 13.56 19.94 30.82
N LEU A 441 12.91 20.53 29.80
CA LEU A 441 11.83 19.83 29.11
C LEU A 441 12.39 18.93 28.02
N LYS A 442 12.07 17.63 28.14
CA LYS A 442 12.20 16.67 27.06
C LYS A 442 11.03 16.87 26.11
N ASN A 443 11.32 17.03 24.82
CA ASN A 443 10.35 17.11 23.74
C ASN A 443 9.26 18.19 23.96
N PRO A 444 9.62 19.47 24.22
CA PRO A 444 8.64 20.51 24.46
C PRO A 444 7.85 20.84 23.18
N SER A 445 6.52 20.78 23.25
CA SER A 445 5.60 21.31 22.22
C SER A 445 4.42 22.07 22.82
N PHE A 446 3.71 22.83 21.99
CA PHE A 446 2.39 23.38 22.30
C PHE A 446 1.42 23.14 21.14
N GLY A 447 0.15 22.94 21.46
CA GLY A 447 -0.90 22.62 20.50
C GLY A 447 -1.69 23.86 20.08
N ILE A 448 -2.11 23.87 18.82
CA ILE A 448 -3.06 24.84 18.27
C ILE A 448 -4.24 24.04 17.76
N SER A 449 -5.40 24.19 18.39
CA SER A 449 -6.66 23.59 17.92
C SER A 449 -7.54 24.67 17.35
N ALA A 450 -8.00 24.52 16.13
CA ALA A 450 -8.94 25.44 15.50
C ALA A 450 -10.23 24.72 15.14
N SER A 451 -11.36 25.42 15.26
CA SER A 451 -12.66 24.96 14.79
C SER A 451 -13.40 26.08 14.10
N ILE A 452 -14.10 25.75 13.03
CA ILE A 452 -15.09 26.63 12.39
C ILE A 452 -16.45 25.96 12.49
N SER A 453 -17.44 26.71 12.97
CA SER A 453 -18.84 26.27 13.01
C SER A 453 -19.73 27.27 12.31
N ALA A 454 -20.70 26.82 11.51
CA ALA A 454 -21.70 27.68 10.87
C ALA A 454 -23.04 26.94 10.70
N ARG A 455 -24.07 27.66 10.25
CA ARG A 455 -25.36 27.09 9.86
C ARG A 455 -25.47 27.05 8.33
N GLY A 456 -25.46 25.85 7.77
CA GLY A 456 -25.75 25.59 6.36
C GLY A 456 -27.23 25.30 6.09
N PRO A 457 -27.59 24.95 4.84
CA PRO A 457 -28.96 24.62 4.48
C PRO A 457 -29.45 23.34 5.20
N ALA A 458 -30.77 23.21 5.34
CA ALA A 458 -31.38 22.01 5.92
C ALA A 458 -30.93 20.76 5.14
N GLY A 459 -30.34 19.78 5.85
CA GLY A 459 -29.77 18.57 5.25
C GLY A 459 -28.27 18.62 4.94
N ALA A 460 -27.59 19.75 5.16
CA ALA A 460 -26.13 19.85 5.02
C ALA A 460 -25.34 19.09 6.11
N SER A 461 -26.00 18.56 7.13
CA SER A 461 -25.40 17.64 8.10
C SER A 461 -26.47 16.76 8.76
N GLU A 462 -26.06 15.64 9.34
CA GLU A 462 -26.94 14.78 10.15
C GLU A 462 -27.54 15.53 11.37
N ALA A 463 -26.94 16.67 11.75
CA ALA A 463 -27.38 17.54 12.84
C ALA A 463 -28.28 18.71 12.38
N GLY A 464 -28.99 18.57 11.26
CA GLY A 464 -30.02 19.54 10.86
C GLY A 464 -29.47 20.88 10.37
N GLY A 465 -28.30 20.89 9.70
CA GLY A 465 -27.71 22.08 9.08
C GLY A 465 -26.62 22.77 9.90
N ALA A 466 -26.36 22.36 11.14
CA ALA A 466 -25.15 22.78 11.86
C ALA A 466 -23.92 22.07 11.27
N ILE A 467 -22.93 22.84 10.83
CA ILE A 467 -21.70 22.33 10.22
C ILE A 467 -20.54 22.76 11.11
N GLU A 468 -19.70 21.80 11.50
CA GLU A 468 -18.48 22.06 12.26
C GLU A 468 -17.30 21.36 11.60
N THR A 469 -16.16 22.02 11.52
CA THR A 469 -14.90 21.42 11.09
C THR A 469 -13.80 21.79 12.07
N LYS A 470 -12.96 20.82 12.42
CA LYS A 470 -11.86 20.96 13.39
C LYS A 470 -10.55 20.60 12.73
N THR A 471 -9.50 21.30 13.12
CA THR A 471 -8.12 20.97 12.75
C THR A 471 -7.19 21.24 13.94
N ARG A 472 -6.05 20.57 13.96
CA ARG A 472 -5.04 20.73 15.01
C ARG A 472 -3.65 20.72 14.39
N ALA A 473 -2.79 21.58 14.92
CA ALA A 473 -1.37 21.57 14.66
C ALA A 473 -0.58 21.51 15.97
N GLU A 474 0.63 20.97 15.89
CA GLU A 474 1.60 20.97 16.98
C GLU A 474 2.82 21.81 16.60
N VAL A 475 3.24 22.68 17.51
CA VAL A 475 4.46 23.48 17.35
C VAL A 475 5.51 22.95 18.33
N LYS A 476 6.56 22.35 17.79
CA LYS A 476 7.70 21.76 18.51
C LYS A 476 8.77 22.82 18.73
N LEU A 477 9.35 22.85 19.93
CA LEU A 477 10.46 23.74 20.26
C LEU A 477 11.78 23.07 19.89
N LEU A 478 12.60 23.75 19.09
CA LEU A 478 13.97 23.34 18.76
C LEU A 478 14.86 23.39 20.01
N ALA A 479 15.86 22.51 20.06
CA ALA A 479 16.93 22.56 21.05
C ALA A 479 17.58 23.96 21.15
N ASP A 480 18.08 24.28 22.35
CA ASP A 480 18.74 25.56 22.67
C ASP A 480 20.19 25.26 23.05
N LEU A 481 21.03 25.10 22.02
CA LEU A 481 22.46 24.79 22.14
C LEU A 481 23.28 26.06 22.32
N SER A 482 24.06 26.12 23.40
CA SER A 482 24.98 27.22 23.67
C SER A 482 26.40 26.71 23.88
N LEU A 483 27.35 27.44 23.31
CA LEU A 483 28.78 27.28 23.52
C LEU A 483 29.30 28.43 24.36
N SER A 484 30.21 28.17 25.29
CA SER A 484 31.13 29.16 25.82
C SER A 484 32.56 28.73 25.52
N ALA A 485 33.43 29.71 25.28
CA ALA A 485 34.85 29.49 25.03
C ALA A 485 35.65 30.49 25.85
N ARG A 486 36.68 30.01 26.54
CA ARG A 486 37.59 30.85 27.32
C ARG A 486 39.01 30.36 27.24
N LEU A 487 39.95 31.28 27.43
CA LEU A 487 41.37 30.98 27.55
C LEU A 487 41.80 31.11 29.01
N ALA A 488 42.58 30.18 29.51
CA ALA A 488 43.10 30.17 30.88
C ALA A 488 44.61 29.96 30.90
N ARG A 489 45.27 30.54 31.90
CA ARG A 489 46.72 30.49 32.10
C ARG A 489 47.09 29.90 33.46
N PHE A 490 46.34 30.22 34.51
CA PHE A 490 46.52 29.78 35.89
C PHE A 490 45.41 28.82 36.35
N SER A 491 44.23 28.86 35.72
CA SER A 491 43.12 27.94 36.01
C SER A 491 43.00 26.78 35.00
N GLY A 492 42.25 25.75 35.40
CA GLY A 492 41.97 24.58 34.56
C GLY A 492 42.86 23.37 34.86
N PRO A 493 42.73 22.30 34.06
CA PRO A 493 43.34 21.00 34.36
C PRO A 493 44.83 20.90 34.02
N PHE A 494 45.40 21.89 33.32
CA PHE A 494 46.80 21.87 32.89
C PHE A 494 47.64 22.95 33.56
N THR A 495 48.86 22.60 33.92
CA THR A 495 49.87 23.57 34.34
C THR A 495 50.52 24.21 33.12
N ASN A 496 50.30 25.50 32.92
CA ASN A 496 50.88 26.25 31.82
C ASN A 496 52.25 26.87 32.16
N ARG A 497 53.13 27.00 31.17
CA ARG A 497 54.52 27.48 31.30
C ARG A 497 54.81 28.63 30.31
N GLY A 498 55.99 29.22 30.45
CA GLY A 498 56.45 30.34 29.64
C GLY A 498 56.18 31.72 30.27
N PRO A 499 56.77 32.78 29.69
CA PRO A 499 56.71 34.13 30.23
C PRO A 499 55.28 34.72 30.18
N ILE A 500 54.99 35.60 31.13
CA ILE A 500 53.80 36.44 31.19
C ILE A 500 54.28 37.88 31.42
N PRO A 501 54.07 38.82 30.48
CA PRO A 501 53.50 38.63 29.14
C PRO A 501 54.35 37.69 28.25
N PRO A 502 53.79 37.10 27.17
CA PRO A 502 54.56 36.31 26.19
C PRO A 502 55.74 37.10 25.62
N LYS A 503 56.85 36.45 25.28
CA LYS A 503 58.03 37.12 24.70
C LYS A 503 58.42 36.51 23.36
N VAL A 504 58.98 37.31 22.47
CA VAL A 504 59.46 36.85 21.17
C VAL A 504 60.43 35.69 21.32
N GLY A 505 60.17 34.60 20.59
CA GLY A 505 61.00 33.40 20.58
C GLY A 505 60.89 32.50 21.83
N GLU A 506 60.17 32.91 22.87
CA GLU A 506 59.92 32.10 24.07
C GLU A 506 58.53 31.44 24.00
N GLU A 507 58.46 30.13 24.22
CA GLU A 507 57.20 29.39 24.22
C GLU A 507 56.36 29.73 25.46
N THR A 508 55.12 30.16 25.25
CA THR A 508 54.09 30.33 26.29
C THR A 508 52.89 29.43 26.01
N THR A 509 52.49 28.63 26.99
CA THR A 509 51.35 27.72 26.85
C THR A 509 50.08 28.27 27.50
N TYR A 510 48.94 27.88 26.95
CA TYR A 510 47.60 28.26 27.43
C TYR A 510 46.64 27.07 27.39
N THR A 511 45.61 27.12 28.24
CA THR A 511 44.51 26.17 28.24
C THR A 511 43.29 26.81 27.59
N VAL A 512 42.79 26.20 26.53
CA VAL A 512 41.48 26.54 25.95
C VAL A 512 40.42 25.68 26.64
N VAL A 513 39.32 26.29 27.07
CA VAL A 513 38.18 25.57 27.67
C VAL A 513 36.92 25.88 26.88
N TRP A 514 36.25 24.83 26.42
CA TRP A 514 34.92 24.88 25.84
C TRP A 514 33.90 24.28 26.77
N SER A 515 32.76 24.96 26.93
CA SER A 515 31.63 24.45 27.72
C SER A 515 30.36 24.48 26.87
N LEU A 516 29.69 23.35 26.76
CA LEU A 516 28.40 23.21 26.08
C LEU A 516 27.28 23.12 27.10
N SER A 517 26.20 23.85 26.82
CA SER A 517 24.91 23.69 27.47
C SER A 517 23.82 23.46 26.44
N ASN A 518 22.81 22.69 26.83
CA ASN A 518 21.65 22.41 26.01
C ASN A 518 20.39 22.44 26.88
N ALA A 519 19.47 23.38 26.64
CA ALA A 519 18.32 23.55 27.50
C ALA A 519 17.19 22.54 27.21
N PHE A 520 16.95 22.20 25.93
CA PHE A 520 15.81 21.40 25.49
C PHE A 520 16.23 20.30 24.54
N ASN A 521 15.44 19.23 24.52
CA ASN A 521 15.64 18.06 23.66
C ASN A 521 17.00 17.40 23.83
N GLU A 522 17.14 16.20 23.30
CA GLU A 522 18.42 15.52 23.24
C GLU A 522 19.05 15.78 21.88
N LEU A 523 20.32 16.16 21.88
CA LEU A 523 21.11 16.31 20.67
C LEU A 523 21.97 15.07 20.44
N SER A 524 22.00 14.60 19.19
CA SER A 524 23.04 13.70 18.71
C SER A 524 24.13 14.47 17.98
N ASP A 525 25.31 13.87 17.90
CA ASP A 525 26.42 14.32 17.06
C ASP A 525 26.83 15.78 17.32
N ALA A 526 26.71 16.24 18.56
CA ALA A 526 27.11 17.58 18.94
C ALA A 526 28.62 17.73 18.75
N ARG A 527 29.04 18.77 18.05
CA ARG A 527 30.44 19.07 17.81
C ARG A 527 30.74 20.55 17.94
N VAL A 528 31.95 20.87 18.38
CA VAL A 528 32.50 22.22 18.41
C VAL A 528 33.66 22.29 17.44
N SER A 529 33.74 23.35 16.66
CA SER A 529 34.85 23.56 15.73
C SER A 529 35.45 24.95 15.86
N THR A 530 36.76 25.05 15.62
CA THR A 530 37.49 26.32 15.50
C THR A 530 38.73 26.12 14.62
N THR A 531 39.48 27.19 14.40
CA THR A 531 40.79 27.16 13.74
C THR A 531 41.88 27.71 14.67
N ILE A 532 43.06 27.13 14.60
CA ILE A 532 44.26 27.61 15.28
C ILE A 532 45.20 28.25 14.23
N PRO A 533 45.63 29.51 14.40
CA PRO A 533 46.58 30.15 13.48
C PRO A 533 47.92 29.43 13.40
N SER A 534 48.63 29.55 12.28
CA SER A 534 49.88 28.82 11.99
C SER A 534 51.05 29.11 12.96
N TYR A 535 51.00 30.24 13.68
CA TYR A 535 51.99 30.60 14.71
C TYR A 535 51.63 30.07 16.11
N VAL A 536 50.54 29.30 16.22
CA VAL A 536 50.13 28.60 17.44
C VAL A 536 50.11 27.10 17.18
N ARG A 537 50.67 26.34 18.13
CA ARG A 537 50.78 24.90 18.05
C ARG A 537 49.77 24.23 18.98
N PHE A 538 49.01 23.27 18.47
CA PHE A 538 48.21 22.36 19.28
C PHE A 538 49.15 21.41 20.05
N VAL A 539 49.08 21.41 21.39
CA VAL A 539 50.02 20.62 22.22
C VAL A 539 49.58 19.15 22.35
N GLY A 540 48.29 18.86 22.19
CA GLY A 540 47.75 17.50 22.24
C GLY A 540 47.26 17.03 23.61
N ALA A 541 47.51 17.78 24.69
CA ALA A 541 46.94 17.48 26.00
C ALA A 541 45.44 17.83 26.02
N ILE A 542 44.60 16.86 26.40
CA ILE A 542 43.12 16.95 26.42
C ILE A 542 42.60 16.50 27.79
N SER A 543 41.61 17.20 28.33
CA SER A 543 40.97 16.86 29.61
C SER A 543 39.46 17.15 29.56
N PRO A 544 38.60 16.20 29.98
CA PRO A 544 38.93 14.83 30.34
C PRO A 544 39.52 14.03 29.17
N THR A 545 40.41 13.06 29.43
CA THR A 545 41.05 12.24 28.37
C THR A 545 40.08 11.34 27.61
N SER A 546 38.85 11.18 28.12
CA SER A 546 37.77 10.45 27.45
C SER A 546 37.09 11.25 26.34
N GLU A 547 37.26 12.57 26.31
CA GLU A 547 36.69 13.42 25.27
C GLU A 547 37.46 13.27 23.95
N ARG A 548 36.74 13.37 22.84
CA ARG A 548 37.29 13.17 21.49
C ARG A 548 37.59 14.52 20.85
N VAL A 549 38.84 14.96 20.93
CA VAL A 549 39.31 16.18 20.26
C VAL A 549 40.32 15.81 19.18
N SER A 550 40.08 16.26 17.96
CA SER A 550 40.96 16.06 16.81
C SER A 550 41.52 17.40 16.33
N TYR A 551 42.73 17.36 15.78
CA TYR A 551 43.40 18.51 15.17
C TYR A 551 43.93 18.11 13.80
N ASP A 552 43.59 18.89 12.79
CA ASP A 552 44.14 18.78 11.44
C ASP A 552 45.23 19.85 11.25
N ALA A 553 46.47 19.40 11.10
CA ALA A 553 47.63 20.28 10.94
C ALA A 553 47.66 21.02 9.59
N VAL A 554 46.92 20.56 8.57
CA VAL A 554 46.86 21.19 7.25
C VAL A 554 45.88 22.37 7.27
N SER A 555 44.66 22.13 7.76
CA SER A 555 43.62 23.16 7.83
C SER A 555 43.72 24.04 9.08
N GLY A 556 44.46 23.60 10.11
CA GLY A 556 44.51 24.26 11.41
C GLY A 556 43.23 24.04 12.22
N THR A 557 42.31 23.18 11.78
CA THR A 557 41.01 22.98 12.41
C THR A 557 41.11 22.09 13.65
N VAL A 558 40.52 22.52 14.75
CA VAL A 558 40.28 21.70 15.95
C VAL A 558 38.79 21.39 16.02
N VAL A 559 38.46 20.10 16.19
CA VAL A 559 37.08 19.64 16.37
C VAL A 559 36.97 18.86 17.67
N TRP A 560 36.01 19.22 18.51
CA TRP A 560 35.58 18.40 19.63
C TRP A 560 34.27 17.70 19.28
N GLU A 561 34.29 16.38 19.24
CA GLU A 561 33.10 15.54 19.09
C GLU A 561 32.51 15.24 20.48
N ALA A 562 31.62 16.12 20.94
CA ALA A 562 30.89 15.87 22.18
C ALA A 562 29.92 14.68 22.01
N GLY A 563 29.31 14.50 20.84
CA GLY A 563 28.35 13.41 20.62
C GLY A 563 27.00 13.71 21.27
N GLU A 564 26.52 12.84 22.16
CA GLU A 564 25.21 13.04 22.79
C GLU A 564 25.23 14.16 23.84
N LEU A 565 24.28 15.10 23.74
CA LEU A 565 23.99 16.09 24.78
C LEU A 565 22.53 15.96 25.22
N LYS A 566 22.33 15.50 26.45
CA LYS A 566 21.01 15.37 27.06
C LYS A 566 20.34 16.73 27.26
N ALA A 567 19.01 16.74 27.30
CA ALA A 567 18.23 17.91 27.67
C ALA A 567 18.62 18.37 29.08
N GLY A 568 18.88 19.67 29.27
CA GLY A 568 19.18 20.28 30.56
C GLY A 568 20.66 20.40 30.94
N VAL A 569 21.57 19.85 30.13
CA VAL A 569 23.02 19.97 30.38
C VAL A 569 23.42 21.45 30.49
N GLY A 570 24.12 21.84 31.55
CA GLY A 570 24.58 23.22 31.76
C GLY A 570 23.50 24.24 32.15
N ILE A 571 22.25 23.83 32.44
CA ILE A 571 21.19 24.73 32.94
C ILE A 571 20.97 24.56 34.45
N GLY A 572 20.73 23.32 34.90
CA GLY A 572 20.54 22.98 36.33
C GLY A 572 21.71 22.20 36.95
N GLY A 573 22.71 21.86 36.15
CA GLY A 573 23.91 21.14 36.55
C GLY A 573 25.11 21.62 35.76
N SER A 574 26.25 20.95 35.91
CA SER A 574 27.47 21.32 35.21
C SER A 574 27.30 21.25 33.68
N PRO A 575 27.84 22.23 32.92
CA PRO A 575 27.93 22.11 31.48
C PRO A 575 28.87 20.95 31.12
N ARG A 576 28.75 20.44 29.89
CA ARG A 576 29.75 19.50 29.39
C ARG A 576 30.96 20.28 28.94
N GLU A 577 32.14 19.95 29.46
CA GLU A 577 33.34 20.72 29.19
C GLU A 577 34.47 19.86 28.62
N VAL A 578 35.27 20.47 27.74
CA VAL A 578 36.58 19.96 27.35
C VAL A 578 37.61 21.07 27.45
N ALA A 579 38.82 20.70 27.83
CA ALA A 579 39.97 21.56 27.82
C ALA A 579 41.09 20.95 26.97
N PHE A 580 41.77 21.78 26.18
CA PHE A 580 42.97 21.39 25.46
C PHE A 580 44.06 22.46 25.55
N GLN A 581 45.32 22.02 25.49
CA GLN A 581 46.46 22.93 25.61
C GLN A 581 46.99 23.37 24.25
N ILE A 582 47.33 24.65 24.14
CA ILE A 582 47.99 25.27 22.98
C ILE A 582 49.28 25.98 23.41
N ALA A 583 50.19 26.17 22.47
CA ALA A 583 51.47 26.84 22.68
C ALA A 583 51.68 27.94 21.64
N LEU A 584 52.08 29.13 22.11
CA LEU A 584 52.45 30.28 21.29
C LEU A 584 53.96 30.44 21.34
N VAL A 585 54.59 30.64 20.19
CA VAL A 585 55.96 31.16 20.08
C VAL A 585 55.89 32.46 19.27
N PRO A 586 55.89 33.63 19.92
CA PRO A 586 55.69 34.88 19.21
C PRO A 586 56.83 35.19 18.24
N ALA A 587 56.49 35.62 17.02
CA ALA A 587 57.45 36.13 16.06
C ALA A 587 57.83 37.58 16.38
N SER A 588 58.98 38.06 15.87
CA SER A 588 59.41 39.45 16.08
C SER A 588 58.40 40.49 15.58
N SER A 589 57.61 40.16 14.55
CA SER A 589 56.52 40.99 14.02
C SER A 589 55.32 41.12 14.97
N GLN A 590 55.20 40.24 15.96
CA GLN A 590 54.12 40.25 16.94
C GLN A 590 54.47 41.04 18.20
N ALA A 591 55.71 41.52 18.35
CA ALA A 591 56.09 42.35 19.49
C ALA A 591 55.21 43.61 19.60
N GLY A 592 54.66 43.86 20.79
CA GLY A 592 53.74 44.96 21.05
C GLY A 592 52.29 44.71 20.59
N THR A 593 51.96 43.49 20.13
CA THR A 593 50.60 43.11 19.69
C THR A 593 49.94 42.14 20.67
N VAL A 594 48.63 41.91 20.48
CA VAL A 594 47.81 40.93 21.21
C VAL A 594 47.37 39.85 20.22
N PRO A 595 48.19 38.81 19.98
CA PRO A 595 47.92 37.85 18.92
C PRO A 595 46.72 36.96 19.25
N THR A 596 45.90 36.68 18.24
CA THR A 596 44.83 35.67 18.31
C THR A 596 45.43 34.29 18.42
N LEU A 597 44.96 33.48 19.36
CA LEU A 597 45.42 32.12 19.61
C LEU A 597 44.47 31.05 19.08
N VAL A 598 43.18 31.34 19.13
CA VAL A 598 42.11 30.47 18.64
C VAL A 598 41.13 31.35 17.88
N GLY A 599 40.73 30.93 16.69
CA GLY A 599 39.74 31.62 15.86
C GLY A 599 38.35 31.60 16.47
N GLU A 600 37.37 32.04 15.69
CA GLU A 600 35.98 31.93 16.09
C GLU A 600 35.58 30.46 16.29
N ALA A 601 34.67 30.21 17.22
CA ALA A 601 34.19 28.87 17.53
C ALA A 601 32.67 28.80 17.50
N SER A 602 32.12 27.74 16.95
CA SER A 602 30.69 27.46 16.97
C SER A 602 30.45 25.99 17.30
N ALA A 603 29.28 25.72 17.87
CA ALA A 603 28.80 24.38 18.11
C ALA A 603 27.60 24.08 17.23
N GLU A 604 27.47 22.82 16.82
CA GLU A 604 26.30 22.32 16.10
C GLU A 604 25.94 20.93 16.58
N GLY A 605 24.70 20.50 16.35
CA GLY A 605 24.22 19.16 16.68
C GLY A 605 22.87 18.88 16.05
N ASN A 606 22.40 17.63 16.12
CA ASN A 606 21.13 17.21 15.54
C ASN A 606 20.10 16.97 16.65
N ASP A 607 18.99 17.69 16.60
CA ASP A 607 17.90 17.54 17.56
C ASP A 607 17.08 16.29 17.24
N ARG A 608 17.11 15.31 18.16
CA ARG A 608 16.41 14.03 17.99
C ARG A 608 14.89 14.15 18.02
N PHE A 609 14.34 15.21 18.64
CA PHE A 609 12.90 15.40 18.75
C PHE A 609 12.32 16.04 17.48
N THR A 610 13.01 17.06 16.96
CA THR A 610 12.54 17.82 15.80
C THR A 610 13.12 17.31 14.48
N GLY A 611 14.19 16.52 14.52
CA GLY A 611 14.91 16.04 13.34
C GLY A 611 15.73 17.13 12.63
N ARG A 612 15.81 18.34 13.18
CA ARG A 612 16.56 19.46 12.59
C ARG A 612 17.92 19.63 13.25
N SER A 613 18.88 20.13 12.48
CA SER A 613 20.16 20.59 13.03
C SER A 613 19.99 21.92 13.76
N VAL A 614 20.74 22.08 14.85
CA VAL A 614 20.83 23.31 15.64
C VAL A 614 22.26 23.80 15.65
N SER A 615 22.46 25.11 15.69
CA SER A 615 23.77 25.75 15.86
C SER A 615 23.74 26.75 17.00
N SER A 616 24.83 26.81 17.77
CA SER A 616 25.02 27.88 18.74
C SER A 616 25.37 29.18 18.04
N ALA A 617 25.23 30.31 18.75
CA ALA A 617 25.88 31.54 18.34
C ALA A 617 27.40 31.34 18.21
N THR A 618 28.01 31.97 17.21
CA THR A 618 29.47 31.99 17.04
C THR A 618 30.12 32.78 18.17
N ARG A 619 31.17 32.22 18.76
CA ARG A 619 32.00 32.84 19.78
C ARG A 619 33.22 33.48 19.14
N SER A 620 33.53 34.69 19.61
CA SER A 620 34.68 35.46 19.15
C SER A 620 35.99 34.70 19.38
N ALA A 621 36.97 35.02 18.53
CA ALA A 621 38.32 34.53 18.65
C ALA A 621 38.94 34.85 20.03
N LEU A 622 39.77 33.94 20.54
CA LEU A 622 40.49 34.08 21.80
C LEU A 622 41.92 34.55 21.52
N SER A 623 42.36 35.61 22.18
CA SER A 623 43.73 36.13 22.08
C SER A 623 44.52 35.84 23.36
N THR A 624 45.77 36.33 23.44
CA THR A 624 46.60 36.26 24.65
C THR A 624 45.99 36.92 25.90
N ALA A 625 44.85 37.62 25.78
CA ALA A 625 44.03 38.08 26.90
C ALA A 625 43.25 36.90 27.52
N PHE A 626 43.86 36.24 28.51
CA PHE A 626 43.24 35.11 29.22
C PHE A 626 42.26 35.56 30.31
N SER A 627 41.31 34.70 30.66
CA SER A 627 40.12 35.02 31.46
C SER A 627 40.25 34.67 32.95
N ASP A 628 41.46 34.44 33.47
CA ASP A 628 41.65 34.14 34.89
C ASP A 628 41.45 35.39 35.75
N ALA A 629 40.92 35.21 36.96
CA ALA A 629 40.70 36.33 37.89
C ALA A 629 41.99 37.08 38.29
N SER A 630 43.15 36.45 38.16
CA SER A 630 44.47 37.03 38.43
C SER A 630 45.11 37.74 37.24
N PHE A 631 44.40 37.84 36.10
CA PHE A 631 44.87 38.56 34.92
C PHE A 631 45.05 40.05 35.20
N VAL A 632 46.16 40.63 34.72
CA VAL A 632 46.45 42.06 34.80
C VAL A 632 46.64 42.62 33.40
N SER A 633 46.01 43.76 33.10
CA SER A 633 46.17 44.41 31.78
C SER A 633 47.64 44.72 31.48
N GLY A 634 48.03 44.47 30.23
CA GLY A 634 49.41 44.45 29.76
C GLY A 634 50.01 43.04 29.66
N GLN A 635 49.47 42.03 30.38
CA GLN A 635 49.94 40.63 30.31
C GLN A 635 49.58 39.94 28.99
N GLU A 636 48.65 40.51 28.24
CA GLU A 636 48.23 40.07 26.92
C GLU A 636 49.18 40.55 25.80
N VAL A 637 50.01 41.57 26.04
CA VAL A 637 50.84 42.19 25.01
C VAL A 637 52.18 41.47 24.89
N VAL A 638 52.56 41.05 23.68
CA VAL A 638 53.84 40.36 23.45
C VAL A 638 55.01 41.31 23.74
N GLY A 639 55.87 40.92 24.69
CA GLY A 639 57.14 41.56 25.00
C GLY A 639 58.23 41.25 23.97
N LYS A 640 59.26 42.10 23.93
CA LYS A 640 60.43 41.93 23.06
C LYS A 640 61.34 40.80 23.52
#